data_AF-A0A7C4JJX6-F1
#
_entry.id   AF-A0A7C4JJX6-F1
#
_cell.length_a   1.000
_cell.length_b   1.000
_cell.length_c   1.000
_cell.angle_alpha   90.00
_cell.angle_beta   90.00
_cell.angle_gamma   90.00
#
_symmetry.space_group_name_H-M   'P 1'
#
loop_
_entity.id
_entity.type
_entity.pdbx_description
1 polymer ?
#
loop_
_entity_poly.entity_id
_entity_poly.type
_entity_poly.pdbx_seq_one_letter_code
_entity_poly.pdbx_strand_id
1 'polypeptide(L)'
;MSSTGREESKRQRYINVFVLVGRENDVNSVVKVIEGICLEYGCSYELKKGFLGNLLYIKIHCQQVYLEDVRKKVDYALNSFSDKISWMKSEVIDVK
;
A
#
# COMPACT_ATOMS: atom_id res chain seq x y z
N MET A 1 -12.57 -31.36 -28.53
CA MET A 1 -11.64 -30.41 -29.18
C MET A 1 -11.74 -29.07 -28.45
N SER A 2 -10.60 -28.64 -27.91
CA SER A 2 -10.18 -27.30 -27.48
C SER A 2 -11.08 -26.48 -26.55
N SER A 3 -10.89 -26.71 -25.25
CA SER A 3 -11.01 -25.70 -24.19
C SER A 3 -9.84 -24.72 -24.28
N THR A 4 -9.96 -23.67 -25.10
CA THR A 4 -9.09 -22.49 -24.99
C THR A 4 -9.59 -21.61 -23.84
N GLY A 5 -9.13 -21.90 -22.63
CA GLY A 5 -9.16 -20.93 -21.54
C GLY A 5 -8.32 -19.73 -21.97
N ARG A 6 -8.97 -18.57 -22.16
CA ARG A 6 -8.25 -17.30 -22.25
C ARG A 6 -7.55 -17.09 -20.92
N GLU A 7 -6.23 -17.22 -20.90
CA GLU A 7 -5.43 -16.54 -19.90
C GLU A 7 -5.64 -15.04 -20.12
N GLU A 8 -6.62 -14.45 -19.42
CA GLU A 8 -6.65 -13.01 -19.24
C GLU A 8 -5.37 -12.66 -18.50
N SER A 9 -4.44 -11.96 -19.17
CA SER A 9 -3.35 -11.26 -18.49
C SER A 9 -4.00 -10.33 -17.48
N LYS A 10 -4.04 -10.74 -16.20
CA LYS A 10 -4.60 -9.95 -15.12
C LYS A 10 -3.62 -8.81 -14.88
N ARG A 11 -3.78 -7.71 -15.62
CA ARG A 11 -3.00 -6.50 -15.42
C ARG A 11 -2.98 -6.18 -13.92
N GLN A 12 -1.80 -6.24 -13.31
CA GLN A 12 -1.67 -6.00 -11.87
C GLN A 12 -1.21 -4.57 -11.65
N ARG A 13 -2.03 -3.79 -10.93
CA ARG A 13 -1.78 -2.37 -10.64
C ARG A 13 -1.90 -2.13 -9.14
N TYR A 14 -0.77 -2.02 -8.46
CA TYR A 14 -0.75 -1.83 -7.01
C TYR A 14 0.51 -1.11 -6.54
N ILE A 15 0.49 -0.67 -5.28
CA ILE A 15 1.61 -0.03 -4.58
C ILE A 15 1.96 -0.91 -3.39
N ASN A 16 3.22 -1.30 -3.28
CA ASN A 16 3.76 -1.89 -2.06
C ASN A 16 4.28 -0.76 -1.18
N VAL A 17 3.88 -0.76 0.09
CA VAL A 17 4.34 0.20 1.09
C VAL A 17 4.86 -0.59 2.29
N PHE A 18 6.14 -0.40 2.58
CA PHE A 18 6.82 -0.98 3.73
C PHE A 18 7.04 0.12 4.76
N VAL A 19 6.62 -0.12 6.01
CA VAL A 19 6.75 0.87 7.09
C VAL A 19 7.25 0.18 8.34
N LEU A 20 8.36 0.66 8.89
CA LEU A 20 8.83 0.31 10.22
C LEU A 20 8.41 1.40 11.20
N VAL A 21 7.46 1.09 12.06
CA VAL A 21 6.95 2.00 13.08
C VAL A 21 7.85 1.91 14.32
N GLY A 22 8.20 3.04 14.92
CA GLY A 22 9.08 3.10 16.09
C GLY A 22 8.48 2.44 17.32
N ARG A 23 7.15 2.52 17.49
CA ARG A 23 6.42 1.91 18.61
C ARG A 23 5.17 1.21 18.11
N GLU A 24 4.84 0.06 18.69
CA GLU A 24 3.66 -0.73 18.29
C GLU A 24 2.34 0.05 18.44
N ASN A 25 2.24 0.92 19.45
CA ASN A 25 1.04 1.75 19.68
C ASN A 25 0.74 2.73 18.53
N ASP A 26 1.75 3.08 17.72
CA ASP A 26 1.59 4.00 16.60
C ASP A 26 1.14 3.31 15.30
N VAL A 27 1.13 1.96 15.27
CA VAL A 27 0.69 1.17 14.11
C VAL A 27 -0.73 1.54 13.68
N ASN A 28 -1.65 1.69 14.63
CA ASN A 28 -3.05 2.04 14.33
C ASN A 28 -3.17 3.43 13.67
N SER A 29 -2.26 4.35 13.98
CA SER A 29 -2.23 5.67 13.35
C SER A 29 -1.82 5.57 11.88
N VAL A 30 -0.80 4.77 11.58
CA VAL A 30 -0.35 4.50 10.19
C VAL A 30 -1.46 3.84 9.38
N VAL A 31 -2.14 2.84 9.95
CA VAL A 31 -3.25 2.14 9.27
C VAL A 31 -4.39 3.11 8.95
N LYS A 32 -4.79 3.97 9.88
CA LYS A 32 -5.84 4.98 9.64
C LYS A 32 -5.48 5.96 8.52
N VAL A 33 -4.21 6.34 8.40
CA VAL A 33 -3.74 7.20 7.31
C VAL A 33 -3.92 6.51 5.96
N ILE A 34 -3.49 5.25 5.85
CA ILE A 34 -3.65 4.48 4.60
C ILE A 34 -5.12 4.28 4.27
N GLU A 35 -5.94 3.93 5.26
CA GLU A 35 -7.38 3.77 5.10
C GLU A 35 -8.04 5.07 4.58
N GLY A 36 -7.69 6.21 5.16
CA GLY A 36 -8.18 7.52 4.71
C GLY A 36 -7.77 7.85 3.28
N ILE A 37 -6.52 7.58 2.90
CA ILE A 37 -6.05 7.76 1.51
C ILE A 37 -6.81 6.84 0.56
N CYS A 38 -7.05 5.58 0.95
CA CYS A 38 -7.80 4.69 0.09
C CYS A 38 -9.27 5.04 -0.06
N LEU A 39 -9.89 5.60 0.97
CA LEU A 39 -11.23 6.16 0.87
C LEU A 39 -11.25 7.38 -0.08
N GLU A 40 -10.28 8.29 0.03
CA GLU A 40 -10.16 9.50 -0.80
C GLU A 40 -9.99 9.15 -2.30
N TYR A 41 -9.17 8.15 -2.60
CA TYR A 41 -8.82 7.78 -3.98
C TYR A 41 -9.64 6.62 -4.54
N GLY A 42 -10.49 5.96 -3.75
CA GLY A 42 -11.23 4.77 -4.19
C GLY A 42 -10.33 3.56 -4.43
N CYS A 43 -9.29 3.37 -3.60
CA CYS A 43 -8.48 2.14 -3.58
C CYS A 43 -8.91 1.19 -2.47
N SER A 44 -8.44 -0.05 -2.56
CA SER A 44 -8.46 -1.00 -1.46
C SER A 44 -7.04 -1.32 -1.02
N TYR A 45 -6.86 -1.86 0.18
CA TYR A 45 -5.55 -2.26 0.67
C TYR A 45 -5.58 -3.59 1.42
N GLU A 46 -4.45 -4.30 1.41
CA GLU A 46 -4.17 -5.44 2.26
C GLU A 46 -3.06 -5.07 3.23
N LEU A 47 -3.21 -5.44 4.50
CA LEU A 47 -2.20 -5.23 5.55
C LEU A 47 -1.67 -6.58 6.03
N LYS A 48 -0.35 -6.73 6.05
CA LYS A 48 0.35 -7.82 6.73
C LYS A 48 1.31 -7.24 7.76
N LYS A 49 1.25 -7.74 8.98
CA LYS A 49 2.21 -7.40 10.03
C LYS A 49 3.38 -8.38 10.00
N GLY A 50 4.60 -7.85 10.10
CA GLY A 50 5.81 -8.65 10.26
C GLY A 50 5.90 -9.24 11.67
N PHE A 51 6.89 -10.10 11.87
CA PHE A 51 7.11 -10.80 13.15
C PHE A 51 7.28 -9.86 14.35
N LEU A 52 7.87 -8.68 14.14
CA LEU A 52 8.12 -7.69 15.19
C LEU A 52 6.89 -6.81 15.52
N GLY A 53 5.73 -7.04 14.88
CA GLY A 53 4.46 -6.33 15.14
C GLY A 53 4.42 -4.88 14.62
N ASN A 54 5.55 -4.19 14.65
CA ASN A 54 5.76 -2.80 14.22
C ASN A 54 6.24 -2.65 12.77
N LEU A 55 6.61 -3.75 12.10
CA LEU A 55 6.88 -3.78 10.67
C LEU A 55 5.58 -4.06 9.92
N LEU A 56 5.18 -3.14 9.05
CA LEU A 56 3.97 -3.24 8.26
C LEU A 56 4.33 -3.42 6.78
N TYR A 57 3.65 -4.37 6.15
CA TYR A 57 3.60 -4.52 4.70
C TYR A 57 2.18 -4.23 4.24
N ILE A 58 2.03 -3.21 3.41
CA ILE A 58 0.75 -2.71 2.96
C ILE A 58 0.73 -2.76 1.43
N LYS A 59 -0.22 -3.49 0.87
CA LYS A 59 -0.43 -3.58 -0.57
C LYS A 59 -1.68 -2.81 -0.94
N ILE A 60 -1.53 -1.71 -1.67
CA ILE A 60 -2.62 -0.83 -2.07
C ILE A 60 -3.00 -1.13 -3.52
N HIS A 61 -4.23 -1.56 -3.78
CA HIS A 61 -4.73 -1.90 -5.10
C HIS A 61 -5.41 -0.69 -5.76
N CYS A 62 -4.88 -0.24 -6.89
CA CYS A 62 -5.38 0.94 -7.61
C CYS A 62 -5.88 0.52 -9.01
N GLN A 63 -7.13 0.05 -9.10
CA GLN A 63 -7.68 -0.45 -10.37
C GLN A 63 -7.93 0.67 -11.39
N GLN A 64 -8.57 1.76 -10.97
CA GLN A 64 -9.03 2.85 -11.84
C GLN A 64 -8.27 4.18 -11.65
N VAL A 65 -7.29 4.20 -10.74
CA VAL A 65 -6.65 5.43 -10.24
C VAL A 65 -5.21 5.54 -10.76
N TYR A 66 -4.69 6.77 -10.81
CA TYR A 66 -3.27 7.03 -11.10
C TYR A 66 -2.40 6.57 -9.92
N LEU A 67 -1.64 5.49 -10.13
CA LEU A 67 -0.75 4.86 -9.14
C LEU A 67 0.22 5.87 -8.51
N GLU A 68 0.79 6.76 -9.32
CA GLU A 68 1.77 7.75 -8.86
C GLU A 68 1.17 8.80 -7.94
N ASP A 69 -0.08 9.21 -8.14
CA ASP A 69 -0.72 10.21 -7.27
C ASP A 69 -1.03 9.62 -5.90
N VAL A 70 -1.54 8.39 -5.87
CA VAL A 70 -1.75 7.64 -4.62
C VAL A 70 -0.42 7.42 -3.90
N ARG A 71 0.62 7.00 -4.63
CA ARG A 71 1.96 6.81 -4.07
C ARG A 71 2.51 8.10 -3.45
N LYS A 72 2.47 9.22 -4.17
CA LYS A 72 2.92 10.53 -3.66
C LYS A 72 2.14 10.97 -2.42
N LYS A 73 0.82 10.73 -2.40
CA LYS A 73 -0.02 11.03 -1.24
C LYS A 73 0.37 10.19 -0.03
N VAL A 74 0.61 8.88 -0.23
CA VAL A 74 1.11 7.98 0.82
C VAL A 74 2.48 8.42 1.33
N ASP A 75 3.43 8.67 0.43
CA ASP A 75 4.79 9.10 0.78
C ASP A 75 4.75 10.41 1.56
N TYR A 76 3.97 11.39 1.13
CA TYR A 76 3.80 12.65 1.84
C TYR A 76 3.19 12.46 3.24
N ALA A 77 2.09 11.70 3.32
CA ALA A 77 1.40 11.48 4.58
C ALA A 77 2.29 10.73 5.58
N LEU A 78 2.98 9.68 5.16
CA LEU A 78 3.87 8.91 6.05
C LEU A 78 5.12 9.69 6.44
N ASN A 79 5.72 10.48 5.56
CA ASN A 79 6.85 11.35 5.94
C ASN A 79 6.44 12.42 6.97
N SER A 80 5.17 12.84 7.00
CA SER A 80 4.68 13.74 8.06
C SER A 80 4.61 13.07 9.46
N PHE A 81 4.71 11.74 9.52
CA PHE A 81 4.82 10.93 10.75
C PHE A 81 6.28 10.58 11.09
N SER A 82 7.22 11.45 10.73
CA SER A 82 8.67 11.21 10.92
C SER A 82 9.08 10.91 12.37
N ASP A 83 8.31 11.37 13.36
CA ASP A 83 8.50 11.08 14.78
C ASP A 83 8.11 9.63 15.17
N LYS A 84 7.27 8.98 14.36
CA LYS A 84 6.70 7.65 14.60
C LYS A 84 7.21 6.58 13.64
N ILE A 85 7.76 6.97 12.50
CA ILE A 85 8.24 6.06 11.46
C ILE A 85 9.77 6.07 11.46
N SER A 86 10.36 4.92 11.80
CA SER A 86 11.81 4.74 11.79
C SER A 86 12.34 4.54 10.38
N TRP A 87 11.53 3.97 9.48
CA TRP A 87 11.90 3.73 8.09
C TRP A 87 10.65 3.47 7.23
N MET A 88 10.68 3.87 5.96
CA MET A 88 9.65 3.49 5.00
C MET A 88 10.19 3.36 3.57
N LYS A 89 9.45 2.63 2.74
CA LYS A 89 9.68 2.52 1.29
C LYS A 89 8.35 2.26 0.56
N SER A 90 8.15 2.90 -0.58
CA SER A 90 7.01 2.64 -1.47
C SER A 90 7.48 2.26 -2.88
N GLU A 91 6.78 1.31 -3.51
CA GLU A 91 7.09 0.80 -4.86
C GLU A 91 5.80 0.63 -5.67
N VAL A 92 5.80 1.14 -6.90
CA VAL A 92 4.67 1.02 -7.83
C VAL A 92 4.87 -0.21 -8.70
N ILE A 93 3.84 -1.05 -8.80
CA ILE A 93 3.81 -2.23 -9.65
C ILE A 93 2.67 -2.05 -10.67
N ASP A 94 3.03 -1.94 -11.95
CA ASP A 94 2.09 -1.91 -13.09
C ASP A 94 2.57 -2.92 -14.14
N VAL A 95 2.06 -4.15 -14.06
CA VAL A 95 2.39 -5.25 -14.98
C VAL A 95 1.27 -5.40 -15.99
N LYS A 96 1.63 -5.36 -17.28
CA LYS A 96 0.72 -5.51 -18.44
C LYS A 96 0.52 -6.97 -18.82
#